data_AF-X1DQ17-F1
#
_entry.id   AF-X1DQ17-F1
#
_cell.length_a   1.000
_cell.length_b   1.000
_cell.length_c   1.000
_cell.angle_alpha   90.00
_cell.angle_beta   90.00
_cell.angle_gamma   90.00
#
_symmetry.space_group_name_H-M   'P 1'
#
loop_
_entity.id
_entity.type
_entity.pdbx_description
1 polymer ?
#
loop_
_entity_poly.entity_id
_entity_poly.type
_entity_poly.pdbx_seq_one_letter_code
_entity_poly.pdbx_strand_id
1 'polypeptide(L)' 'VTNCYGCGICVGVCPVRAISLKNYKDEQVIPKIEALFKKELV' A
#
# COMPACT_ATOMS: atom_id res chain seq x y z
N VAL A 1 0.36 18.02 6.71
CA VAL A 1 0.70 17.19 5.52
C VAL A 1 1.57 17.91 4.48
N THR A 2 1.89 19.20 4.65
CA THR A 2 2.63 20.03 3.68
C THR A 2 4.01 19.50 3.29
N ASN A 3 4.67 18.70 4.14
CA ASN A 3 5.99 18.11 3.87
C ASN A 3 5.96 16.58 3.64
N CYS A 4 4.78 15.99 3.40
CA CYS A 4 4.69 14.55 3.16
C CYS A 4 4.89 14.24 1.67
N TYR A 5 5.95 13.50 1.34
CA TYR A 5 6.24 13.03 -0.03
C TYR A 5 5.58 11.70 -0.38
N GLY A 6 4.93 11.05 0.59
CA GLY A 6 4.28 9.76 0.38
C GLY A 6 5.24 8.56 0.28
N CYS A 7 6.46 8.65 0.81
CA CYS A 7 7.45 7.55 0.73
C CYS A 7 7.10 6.30 1.56
N GLY A 8 6.17 6.39 2.51
CA GLY A 8 5.68 5.25 3.28
C GLY A 8 6.56 4.78 4.45
N ILE A 9 7.76 5.35 4.66
CA ILE A 9 8.67 4.92 5.74
C ILE A 9 7.99 4.99 7.12
N CYS A 10 7.29 6.09 7.42
CA CYS A 10 6.61 6.26 8.71
C CYS A 10 5.50 5.22 8.95
N VAL A 11 4.82 4.77 7.89
CA VAL A 11 3.79 3.73 7.97
C VAL A 11 4.45 2.37 8.22
N GLY A 12 5.54 2.05 7.53
CA GLY A 12 6.25 0.78 7.67
C GLY A 12 6.93 0.59 9.03
N VAL A 13 7.42 1.66 9.66
CA VAL A 13 8.08 1.56 10.99
C VAL A 13 7.12 1.60 12.16
N CYS A 14 5.85 1.96 11.96
CA CYS A 14 4.90 2.12 13.06
C CYS A 14 4.44 0.74 13.58
N PRO A 15 4.83 0.32 14.80
CA PRO A 15 4.56 -1.04 15.27
C PRO A 15 3.07 -1.29 15.53
N VAL A 16 2.34 -0.22 15.88
CA VAL A 16 0.90 -0.27 16.16
C VAL A 16 0.03 0.11 14.95
N ARG A 17 0.65 0.39 13.80
CA ARG A 17 -0.06 0.76 12.55
C ARG A 17 -1.05 1.92 12.72
N ALA A 18 -0.66 2.94 13.49
CA ALA A 18 -1.51 4.11 13.77
C ALA A 18 -1.65 5.07 12.57
N ILE A 19 -0.76 4.98 11.58
CA ILE A 19 -0.72 5.88 10.42
C ILE A 19 -0.88 5.01 9.16
N SER A 20 -1.66 5.51 8.19
CA SER A 20 -1.84 4.90 6.88
C SER A 20 -1.40 5.83 5.75
N LEU A 21 -0.98 5.25 4.63
CA LEU A 21 -0.59 6.01 3.45
C LEU A 21 -1.83 6.32 2.60
N LYS A 22 -2.02 7.58 2.22
CA LYS A 22 -3.14 7.98 1.36
C LYS A 22 -3.05 7.26 0.01
N ASN A 23 -4.19 6.80 -0.50
CA ASN A 23 -4.32 6.11 -1.79
C ASN A 23 -3.51 4.80 -1.90
N TYR A 24 -3.20 4.17 -0.77
CA TYR A 24 -2.55 2.87 -0.69
C TYR A 24 -3.34 1.94 0.22
N LYS A 25 -4.64 1.76 -0.10
CA LYS A 25 -5.53 0.87 0.64
C LYS A 25 -5.53 -0.53 0.06
N ASP A 26 -5.89 -1.51 0.88
CA ASP A 26 -5.96 -2.92 0.47
C ASP A 26 -6.91 -3.12 -0.72
N GLU A 27 -8.04 -2.40 -0.77
CA GLU A 27 -8.98 -2.48 -1.90
C GLU A 27 -8.38 -2.00 -3.23
N GLN A 28 -7.27 -1.26 -3.17
CA GLN A 28 -6.54 -0.77 -4.36
C GLN A 28 -5.32 -1.64 -4.69
N VAL A 29 -4.72 -2.30 -3.70
CA VAL A 29 -3.48 -3.06 -3.82
C VAL A 29 -3.75 -4.53 -4.11
N ILE A 30 -4.68 -5.16 -3.38
CA ILE A 30 -4.99 -6.58 -3.52
C ILE A 30 -5.42 -6.95 -4.95
N PRO A 31 -6.34 -6.22 -5.63
CA PRO A 31 -6.68 -6.53 -7.01
C PRO A 31 -5.51 -6.41 -7.99
N LYS A 32 -4.54 -5.51 -7.72
CA LYS A 32 -3.34 -5.39 -8.55
C LYS A 32 -2.42 -6.60 -8.39
N ILE A 33 -2.25 -7.07 -7.16
CA ILE A 33 -1.46 -8.28 -6.85
C ILE A 33 -2.12 -9.49 -7.51
N GLU A 34 -3.43 -9.68 -7.33
CA GLU A 34 -4.19 -10.76 -7.97
C GLU A 34 -4.10 -10.70 -9.49
N ALA A 35 -4.18 -9.51 -10.09
CA ALA A 35 -4.03 -9.34 -11.53
C ALA A 35 -2.65 -9.76 -12.06
N LEU A 36 -1.58 -9.56 -11.27
CA LEU A 36 -0.24 -10.02 -11.63
C LEU A 36 -0.18 -11.55 -11.69
N PHE A 37 -0.71 -12.23 -10.67
CA PHE A 37 -0.68 -13.70 -10.59
C PHE A 37 -1.69 -14.39 -11.52
N LYS A 38 -2.82 -13.75 -11.84
CA LYS A 38 -3.78 -14.27 -12.82
C LYS A 38 -3.19 -14.37 -14.24
N LYS A 39 -2.14 -13.60 -14.54
CA LYS A 39 -1.44 -13.65 -15.83
C LYS A 39 -0.49 -14.85 -15.97
N GLU A 40 -0.20 -15.57 -14.88
CA GLU A 40 0.69 -16.74 -14.85
C GLU A 40 -0.06 -18.07 -14.65
N LEU A 41 -1.39 -18.04 -14.48
CA LEU A 41 -2.24 -19.21 -14.23
C LEU A 41 -3.33 -19.41 -15.31
N VAL A 42 -3.08 -18.95 -16.54
CA VAL A 42 -3.85 -19.34 -17.74
C VAL A 42 -2.89 -19.66 -18.88
#